data_AF-A0A543PR15-F1
#
_entry.id   AF-A0A543PR15-F1
#
_cell.length_a   1.000
_cell.length_b   1.000
_cell.length_c   1.000
_cell.angle_alpha   90.00
_cell.angle_beta   90.00
_cell.angle_gamma   90.00
#
_symmetry.space_group_name_H-M   'P 1'
#
loop_
_entity.id
_entity.type
_entity.pdbx_description
1 polymer ?
#
loop_
_entity_poly.entity_id
_entity_poly.type
_entity_poly.pdbx_seq_one_letter_code
_entity_poly.pdbx_strand_id
1 'polypeptide(L)'
;MRTRMSRRTRRSGGTGGTYDVYLASRAWRDKRREWYAAWLTTAGAEPACLVCGRPWTLKSGHLHHATYVRVGAEDVRDLLPLCRRHHHLLHSILDADAGWQRYSRPHATAGIIAILRRAQPRRPSTATLPPAQS
;
A
#
# COMPACT_ATOMS: atom_id res chain seq x y z
N MET A 1 33.81 -17.69 13.08
CA MET A 1 32.71 -16.82 12.60
C MET A 1 32.99 -16.35 11.17
N ARG A 2 32.31 -16.91 10.15
CA ARG A 2 32.16 -16.28 8.81
C ARG A 2 30.83 -16.78 8.20
N THR A 3 29.75 -16.07 8.47
CA THR A 3 28.43 -16.37 7.90
C THR A 3 28.44 -15.99 6.42
N ARG A 4 28.26 -16.99 5.55
CA ARG A 4 28.11 -16.82 4.10
C ARG A 4 26.91 -15.93 3.81
N MET A 5 27.14 -14.79 3.18
CA MET A 5 26.08 -13.95 2.63
C MET A 5 25.41 -14.70 1.47
N SER A 6 24.17 -15.14 1.67
CA SER A 6 23.37 -15.77 0.62
C SER A 6 23.13 -14.77 -0.51
N ARG A 7 23.59 -15.17 -1.69
CA ARG A 7 23.46 -14.47 -2.97
C ARG A 7 22.00 -14.18 -3.24
N ARG A 8 21.63 -12.90 -3.22
CA ARG A 8 20.32 -12.41 -3.67
C ARG A 8 20.29 -12.59 -5.19
N THR A 9 19.71 -13.69 -5.66
CA THR A 9 19.44 -13.95 -7.07
C THR A 9 18.58 -12.83 -7.61
N ARG A 10 19.18 -11.96 -8.44
CA ARG A 10 18.47 -11.03 -9.31
C ARG A 10 17.65 -11.90 -10.25
N ARG A 11 16.32 -11.81 -10.17
CA ARG A 11 15.44 -12.37 -11.19
C ARG A 11 14.91 -11.21 -12.02
N SER A 12 15.47 -11.10 -13.22
CA SER A 12 15.10 -10.16 -14.26
C SER A 12 13.69 -10.48 -14.78
N GLY A 13 12.81 -9.48 -14.76
CA GLY A 13 11.62 -9.40 -15.62
C GLY A 13 11.69 -8.04 -16.33
N GLY A 14 11.73 -8.04 -17.66
CA GLY A 14 12.13 -6.92 -18.52
C GLY A 14 11.18 -5.71 -18.61
N THR A 15 10.66 -5.22 -17.49
CA THR A 15 9.83 -3.99 -17.40
C THR A 15 10.26 -3.06 -16.26
N GLY A 16 11.28 -3.44 -15.46
CA GLY A 16 11.69 -2.68 -14.27
C GLY A 16 12.21 -1.28 -14.58
N GLY A 17 12.98 -1.11 -15.67
CA GLY A 17 13.60 0.19 -15.99
C GLY A 17 12.59 1.29 -16.31
N THR A 18 11.62 1.02 -17.19
CA THR A 18 10.61 2.01 -17.59
C THR A 18 9.61 2.29 -16.48
N TYR A 19 9.23 1.27 -15.72
CA TYR A 19 8.32 1.41 -14.58
C TYR A 19 8.95 2.16 -13.41
N ASP A 20 10.19 1.84 -13.04
CA ASP A 20 10.90 2.56 -11.98
C ASP A 20 11.14 4.03 -12.38
N VAL A 21 11.43 4.29 -13.66
CA VAL A 21 11.49 5.66 -14.21
C VAL A 21 10.14 6.36 -14.09
N TYR A 22 9.03 5.69 -14.41
CA TYR A 22 7.69 6.24 -14.22
C TYR A 22 7.43 6.58 -12.74
N LEU A 23 7.73 5.69 -11.80
CA LEU A 23 7.55 5.94 -10.36
C LEU A 23 8.45 7.08 -9.85
N ALA A 24 9.60 7.32 -10.47
CA ALA A 24 10.47 8.47 -10.17
C ALA A 24 10.02 9.78 -10.86
N SER A 25 9.11 9.70 -11.83
CA SER A 25 8.76 10.81 -12.72
C SER A 25 7.87 11.88 -12.07
N ARG A 26 7.76 13.03 -12.76
CA ARG A 26 6.77 14.06 -12.45
C ARG A 26 5.34 13.54 -12.65
N ALA A 27 5.10 12.75 -13.70
CA ALA A 27 3.78 12.22 -14.01
C ALA A 27 3.20 11.42 -12.84
N TRP A 28 4.01 10.59 -12.18
CA TRP A 28 3.55 9.86 -10.99
C TRP A 28 3.27 10.79 -9.79
N ARG A 29 4.08 11.83 -9.59
CA ARG A 29 3.81 12.84 -8.54
C ARG A 29 2.48 13.57 -8.78
N ASP A 30 2.19 13.92 -10.03
CA ASP A 30 0.94 14.58 -10.42
C ASP A 30 -0.25 13.61 -10.28
N LYS A 31 -0.10 12.34 -10.72
CA LYS A 31 -1.10 11.29 -10.52
C LYS A 31 -1.45 11.08 -9.03
N ARG A 32 -0.46 11.11 -8.13
CA ARG A 32 -0.71 11.01 -6.68
C ARG A 32 -1.54 12.19 -6.15
N ARG A 33 -1.34 13.40 -6.69
CA ARG A 33 -2.13 14.59 -6.32
C ARG A 33 -3.55 14.50 -6.84
N GLU A 34 -3.72 14.11 -8.11
CA GLU A 34 -5.02 13.85 -8.72
C GLU A 34 -5.81 12.80 -7.94
N TRP A 35 -5.15 11.68 -7.62
CA TRP A 35 -5.74 10.61 -6.82
C TRP A 35 -6.20 11.12 -5.45
N TYR A 36 -5.39 11.93 -4.77
CA TYR A 36 -5.73 12.48 -3.45
C TYR A 36 -6.94 13.41 -3.53
N ALA A 37 -6.98 14.31 -4.52
CA ALA A 37 -8.11 15.21 -4.75
C ALA A 37 -9.39 14.43 -5.05
N ALA A 38 -9.33 13.44 -5.95
CA ALA A 38 -10.46 12.61 -6.30
C ALA A 38 -10.96 11.78 -5.10
N TRP A 39 -10.05 11.28 -4.25
CA TRP A 39 -10.40 10.61 -3.00
C TRP A 39 -11.17 11.54 -2.07
N LEU A 40 -10.68 12.77 -1.84
CA LEU A 40 -11.36 13.74 -0.99
C LEU A 40 -12.78 14.04 -1.50
N THR A 41 -12.95 14.21 -2.81
CA THR A 41 -14.25 14.46 -3.43
C THR A 41 -15.21 13.27 -3.26
N THR A 42 -14.72 12.05 -3.40
CA THR A 42 -15.57 10.84 -3.40
C THR A 42 -15.86 10.30 -2.01
N ALA A 43 -14.87 10.30 -1.12
CA ALA A 43 -14.97 9.75 0.24
C ALA A 43 -15.36 10.80 1.29
N GLY A 44 -15.19 12.09 1.01
CA GLY A 44 -15.47 13.19 1.95
C GLY A 44 -14.51 13.26 3.14
N ALA A 45 -13.43 12.48 3.14
CA ALA A 45 -12.46 12.41 4.23
C ALA A 45 -11.05 12.11 3.70
N GLU A 46 -10.04 12.51 4.47
CA GLU A 46 -8.65 12.21 4.13
C GLU A 46 -8.42 10.69 4.06
N PRO A 47 -7.61 10.23 3.10
CA PRO A 47 -7.27 8.83 3.01
C PRO A 47 -6.47 8.38 4.23
N ALA A 48 -6.63 7.11 4.57
CA ALA A 48 -5.87 6.46 5.63
C ALA A 48 -5.36 5.10 5.15
N CYS A 49 -4.31 4.60 5.79
CA CYS A 49 -3.81 3.26 5.52
C CYS A 49 -4.93 2.22 5.73
N LEU A 50 -5.25 1.46 4.68
CA LEU A 50 -6.32 0.43 4.73
C LEU A 50 -6.08 -0.66 5.78
N VAL A 51 -4.86 -0.80 6.30
CA VAL A 51 -4.53 -1.79 7.33
C VAL A 51 -4.60 -1.22 8.76
N CYS A 52 -3.97 -0.07 9.03
CA CYS A 52 -3.87 0.47 10.41
C CYS A 52 -4.57 1.80 10.65
N GLY A 53 -5.20 2.39 9.64
CA GLY A 53 -5.91 3.66 9.77
C GLY A 53 -5.01 4.87 10.06
N ARG A 54 -3.67 4.74 9.92
CA ARG A 54 -2.79 5.92 10.00
C ARG A 54 -3.12 6.89 8.86
N PRO A 55 -3.22 8.21 9.12
CA PRO A 55 -3.44 9.20 8.09
C PRO A 55 -2.44 9.06 6.94
N TRP A 56 -2.95 9.11 5.72
CA TRP A 56 -2.16 9.05 4.50
C TRP A 56 -1.96 10.46 3.98
N THR A 57 -0.73 10.83 3.63
CA THR A 57 -0.42 12.14 3.06
C THR A 57 0.39 11.98 1.78
N LEU A 58 0.41 13.02 0.93
CA LEU A 58 1.28 13.06 -0.25
C LEU A 58 2.77 12.90 0.10
N LYS A 59 3.18 13.31 1.31
CA LYS A 59 4.58 13.23 1.76
C LYS A 59 4.99 11.83 2.24
N SER A 60 4.13 11.15 3.00
CA SER A 60 4.51 9.92 3.73
C SER A 60 3.70 8.67 3.34
N GLY A 61 2.61 8.86 2.61
CA GLY A 61 1.74 7.79 2.14
C GLY A 61 2.28 7.11 0.90
N HIS A 62 2.00 5.81 0.76
CA HIS A 62 2.32 5.02 -0.41
C HIS A 62 1.02 4.57 -1.09
N LEU A 63 0.97 4.64 -2.42
CA LEU A 63 -0.12 4.03 -3.20
C LEU A 63 0.33 2.67 -3.69
N HIS A 64 -0.49 1.66 -3.43
CA HIS A 64 -0.31 0.31 -3.97
C HIS A 64 -1.17 0.13 -5.21
N HIS A 65 -0.58 -0.32 -6.32
CA HIS A 65 -1.32 -0.71 -7.51
C HIS A 65 -2.02 -2.06 -7.29
N ALA A 66 -3.35 -2.04 -7.17
CA ALA A 66 -4.20 -3.24 -7.16
C ALA A 66 -4.22 -3.94 -8.52
N THR A 67 -3.96 -3.19 -9.60
CA THR A 67 -3.82 -3.68 -10.98
C THR A 67 -2.78 -2.86 -11.74
N TYR A 68 -2.13 -3.48 -12.73
CA TYR A 68 -1.14 -2.85 -13.62
C TYR A 68 -1.66 -2.68 -15.06
N VAL A 69 -2.95 -2.92 -15.30
CA VAL A 69 -3.54 -2.95 -16.66
C VAL A 69 -3.42 -1.61 -17.40
N ARG A 70 -3.38 -0.48 -16.68
CA ARG A 70 -3.38 0.87 -17.25
C ARG A 70 -2.41 1.81 -16.52
N VAL A 71 -1.17 1.37 -16.32
CA VAL A 71 -0.12 2.22 -15.71
C VAL A 71 0.01 3.52 -16.49
N GLY A 72 0.01 4.66 -15.80
CA GLY A 72 -0.01 6.00 -16.38
C GLY A 72 -1.42 6.58 -16.62
N ALA A 73 -2.44 5.73 -16.69
CA ALA A 73 -3.85 6.11 -16.86
C ALA A 73 -4.72 5.47 -15.75
N GLU A 74 -4.16 5.33 -14.54
CA GLU A 74 -4.84 4.68 -13.41
C GLU A 74 -6.11 5.41 -12.98
N ASP A 75 -7.16 4.63 -12.69
CA ASP A 75 -8.36 5.09 -11.98
C ASP A 75 -8.08 5.13 -10.48
N VAL A 76 -8.87 5.92 -9.75
CA VAL A 76 -8.78 6.02 -8.29
C VAL A 76 -8.81 4.65 -7.61
N ARG A 77 -9.64 3.73 -8.13
CA ARG A 77 -9.83 2.38 -7.57
C ARG A 77 -8.69 1.42 -7.86
N ASP A 78 -7.80 1.74 -8.80
CA ASP A 78 -6.62 0.92 -9.06
C ASP A 78 -5.53 1.14 -8.02
N LEU A 79 -5.64 2.21 -7.23
CA LEU A 79 -4.63 2.65 -6.28
C LEU A 79 -5.18 2.61 -4.85
N LEU A 80 -4.46 1.91 -3.97
CA LEU A 80 -4.87 1.72 -2.59
C LEU A 80 -3.94 2.46 -1.62
N PRO A 81 -4.46 3.25 -0.67
CA PRO A 81 -3.64 3.98 0.28
C PRO A 81 -3.10 3.07 1.38
N LEU A 82 -1.78 3.01 1.50
CA LEU A 82 -1.07 2.29 2.56
C LEU A 82 0.01 3.18 3.17
N CYS A 83 0.35 2.91 4.44
CA CYS A 83 1.59 3.45 5.00
C CYS A 83 2.78 2.61 4.49
N ARG A 84 3.99 3.20 4.51
CA ARG A 84 5.22 2.53 4.04
C ARG A 84 5.39 1.11 4.56
N ARG A 85 5.17 0.91 5.87
CA ARG A 85 5.31 -0.40 6.54
C ARG A 85 4.38 -1.44 5.92
N HIS A 86 3.09 -1.13 5.82
CA HIS A 86 2.09 -2.08 5.31
C HIS A 86 2.19 -2.26 3.80
N HIS A 87 2.60 -1.23 3.07
CA HIS A 87 2.93 -1.34 1.65
C HIS A 87 4.06 -2.36 1.43
N HIS A 88 5.16 -2.24 2.15
CA HIS A 88 6.29 -3.18 2.03
C HIS A 88 5.90 -4.59 2.46
N LEU A 89 5.18 -4.73 3.58
CA LEU A 89 4.76 -6.05 4.07
C LEU A 89 3.83 -6.76 3.08
N LEU A 90 2.92 -6.02 2.45
CA LEU A 90 2.04 -6.54 1.42
C LEU A 90 2.84 -7.08 0.23
N HIS A 91 3.83 -6.32 -0.26
CA HIS A 91 4.73 -6.79 -1.32
C HIS A 91 5.53 -8.03 -0.88
N SER A 92 6.09 -8.02 0.33
CA SER A 92 6.82 -9.18 0.85
C SER A 92 5.98 -10.45 0.86
N ILE A 93 4.69 -10.37 1.19
CA ILE A 93 3.79 -11.54 1.18
C ILE A 93 3.48 -11.98 -0.25
N LEU A 94 3.18 -11.05 -1.15
CA LEU A 94 2.93 -11.35 -2.56
C LEU A 94 4.14 -12.02 -3.24
N ASP A 95 5.35 -11.60 -2.89
CA ASP A 95 6.58 -12.09 -3.50
C ASP A 95 7.05 -13.42 -2.87
N ALA A 96 6.72 -13.67 -1.60
CA ALA A 96 7.17 -14.86 -0.87
C ALA A 96 6.31 -16.11 -1.10
N ASP A 97 5.01 -15.94 -1.34
CA ASP A 97 4.07 -17.06 -1.43
C ASP A 97 3.44 -17.15 -2.82
N ALA A 98 3.91 -18.14 -3.59
CA ALA A 98 3.39 -18.43 -4.93
C ALA A 98 1.91 -18.83 -4.92
N GLY A 99 1.35 -19.24 -3.77
CA GLY A 99 -0.08 -19.50 -3.58
C GLY A 99 -0.96 -18.27 -3.85
N TRP A 100 -0.40 -17.05 -3.83
CA TRP A 100 -1.13 -15.85 -4.26
C TRP A 100 -1.25 -15.70 -5.76
N GLN A 101 -0.40 -16.37 -6.56
CA GLN A 101 -0.39 -16.27 -8.01
C GLN A 101 -1.64 -16.88 -8.66
N ARG A 102 -2.35 -17.76 -7.95
CA ARG A 102 -3.63 -18.35 -8.41
C ARG A 102 -4.81 -17.36 -8.37
N TYR A 103 -4.64 -16.22 -7.71
CA TYR A 103 -5.65 -15.17 -7.65
C TYR A 103 -5.27 -14.01 -8.56
N SER A 104 -6.27 -13.29 -9.08
CA SER A 104 -5.99 -12.02 -9.74
C SER A 104 -5.35 -11.03 -8.77
N ARG A 105 -4.54 -10.10 -9.28
CA ARG A 105 -3.82 -9.11 -8.45
C ARG A 105 -4.73 -8.34 -7.48
N PRO A 106 -5.95 -7.91 -7.88
CA PRO A 106 -6.88 -7.27 -6.95
C PRO A 106 -7.34 -8.21 -5.82
N HIS A 107 -7.67 -9.47 -6.12
CA HIS A 107 -8.11 -10.44 -5.13
C HIS A 107 -7.00 -10.80 -4.13
N ALA A 108 -5.78 -11.04 -4.62
CA ALA A 108 -4.64 -11.30 -3.75
C ALA A 108 -4.37 -10.11 -2.81
N THR A 109 -4.40 -8.89 -3.35
CA THR A 109 -4.23 -7.64 -2.59
C THR A 109 -5.28 -7.51 -1.49
N ALA A 110 -6.56 -7.71 -1.82
CA ALA A 110 -7.66 -7.63 -0.86
C ALA A 110 -7.54 -8.69 0.26
N GLY A 111 -7.21 -9.93 -0.11
CA GLY A 111 -6.99 -11.02 0.84
C GLY A 111 -5.85 -10.74 1.82
N ILE A 112 -4.71 -10.26 1.31
CA ILE A 112 -3.56 -9.91 2.15
C ILE A 112 -3.89 -8.74 3.07
N ILE A 113 -4.56 -7.68 2.58
CA ILE A 113 -5.01 -6.58 3.44
C ILE A 113 -5.91 -7.11 4.57
N ALA A 114 -6.83 -8.03 4.28
CA ALA A 114 -7.69 -8.63 5.30
C ALA A 114 -6.88 -9.40 6.36
N ILE A 115 -5.88 -10.19 5.95
CA ILE A 115 -4.97 -10.89 6.87
C ILE A 115 -4.21 -9.88 7.74
N LEU A 116 -3.64 -8.84 7.12
CA LEU A 116 -2.86 -7.83 7.84
C LEU A 116 -3.71 -7.03 8.84
N ARG A 117 -4.98 -6.76 8.52
CA ARG A 117 -5.94 -6.13 9.44
C ARG A 117 -6.22 -7.01 10.65
N ARG A 118 -6.46 -8.32 10.43
CA ARG A 118 -6.69 -9.28 11.52
C ARG A 118 -5.49 -9.43 12.44
N ALA A 119 -4.28 -9.31 11.89
CA ALA A 119 -3.04 -9.37 12.65
C ALA A 119 -2.69 -8.06 13.38
N GLN A 120 -3.44 -6.97 13.21
CA GLN A 120 -3.16 -5.75 13.97
C GLN A 120 -3.50 -5.95 15.44
N PRO A 121 -2.61 -5.56 16.38
CA PRO A 121 -3.00 -5.48 17.78
C PRO A 121 -4.18 -4.52 17.89
N ARG A 122 -5.21 -4.89 18.65
CA ARG A 122 -6.33 -3.99 18.95
C ARG A 122 -5.73 -2.70 19.51
N ARG A 123 -5.87 -1.57 18.81
CA ARG A 123 -5.55 -0.27 19.43
C ARG A 123 -6.46 -0.18 20.66
N PRO A 124 -5.92 0.07 21.87
CA PRO A 124 -6.79 0.42 22.98
C PRO A 124 -7.61 1.63 22.54
N SER A 125 -8.92 1.51 22.65
CA SER A 125 -9.81 2.64 22.45
C SER A 125 -9.35 3.71 23.42
N THR A 126 -8.97 4.89 22.94
CA THR A 126 -8.91 6.10 23.79
C THR A 126 -10.35 6.42 24.16
N ALA A 127 -10.92 5.63 25.07
CA ALA A 127 -12.12 6.01 25.78
C ALA A 127 -11.71 7.19 26.66
N THR A 128 -12.11 8.38 26.23
CA THR A 128 -12.16 9.58 27.05
C THR A 128 -12.74 9.19 28.42
N LEU A 129 -11.92 9.28 29.48
CA LEU A 129 -12.42 9.22 30.84
C LEU A 129 -13.42 10.37 31.01
N PRO A 130 -14.64 10.14 31.52
CA PRO A 130 -15.52 11.25 31.87
C PRO A 130 -14.85 12.11 32.95
N PRO A 131 -15.06 13.45 32.95
CA PRO A 131 -14.51 14.30 33.99
C PRO A 131 -15.03 13.84 35.35
N ALA A 132 -14.12 13.76 36.32
CA ALA A 132 -14.46 13.54 37.72
C ALA A 132 -15.37 14.70 38.17
N GLN A 133 -16.57 14.38 38.62
CA GLN A 133 -17.47 15.36 39.20
C GLN A 133 -17.03 15.61 40.65
N SER A 134 -16.78 16.89 40.97
CA SER A 134 -16.57 17.39 42.33
C SER A 134 -17.89 17.74 43.00
#